data_AF-A0A929X850-F1
#
_entry.id   AF-A0A929X850-F1
#
_cell.length_a   1.000
_cell.length_b   1.000
_cell.length_c   1.000
_cell.angle_alpha   90.00
_cell.angle_beta   90.00
_cell.angle_gamma   90.00
#
_symmetry.space_group_name_H-M   'P 1'
#
loop_
_entity.id
_entity.type
_entity.pdbx_description
1 polymer ?
#
loop_
_entity_poly.entity_id
_entity_poly.type
_entity_poly.pdbx_seq_one_letter_code
_entity_poly.pdbx_strand_id
1 'polypeptide(L)' 'AYNVKNKEDVDSVIELVKKAGGTIIKEPQVAFWGGYHAYFADPDGYYWEVAWGPGFKFDEDGLLKF' A
#
# COMPACT_ATOMS: atom_id res chain seq x y z
N ALA A 1 6.48 0.23 -4.82
CA ALA A 1 5.47 -0.19 -3.85
C ALA A 1 5.84 0.35 -2.48
N TYR A 2 4.84 0.71 -1.68
CA TYR A 2 4.96 1.10 -0.28
C TYR A 2 4.40 -0.04 0.59
N ASN A 3 5.29 -0.76 1.28
CA ASN A 3 4.92 -1.91 2.09
C ASN A 3 4.65 -1.46 3.54
N VAL A 4 3.46 -1.78 4.05
CA VAL A 4 3.03 -1.38 5.40
C VAL A 4 3.10 -2.56 6.37
N LYS A 5 3.19 -2.24 7.67
CA LYS A 5 3.36 -3.25 8.73
C LYS A 5 2.04 -3.92 9.12
N ASN A 6 0.94 -3.17 9.11
CA ASN A 6 -0.39 -3.68 9.46
C ASN A 6 -1.31 -3.65 8.24
N LYS A 7 -2.34 -4.50 8.26
CA LYS A 7 -3.28 -4.61 7.15
C LYS A 7 -4.09 -3.32 6.96
N GLU A 8 -4.50 -2.72 8.08
CA GLU A 8 -5.31 -1.50 8.18
C GLU A 8 -4.57 -0.24 7.73
N ASP A 9 -3.24 -0.30 7.70
CA ASP A 9 -2.41 0.79 7.19
C ASP A 9 -2.61 0.98 5.67
N VAL A 10 -3.01 -0.07 4.94
CA VAL A 10 -3.34 0.05 3.51
C VAL A 10 -4.52 1.00 3.32
N ASP A 11 -5.60 0.80 4.07
CA ASP A 11 -6.79 1.66 4.01
C ASP A 11 -6.45 3.09 4.43
N SER A 12 -5.68 3.23 5.52
CA SER A 12 -5.27 4.53 6.06
C SER A 12 -4.46 5.34 5.05
N VAL A 13 -3.53 4.70 4.33
CA VAL A 13 -2.72 5.36 3.31
C VAL A 13 -3.57 5.75 2.11
N ILE A 14 -4.49 4.90 1.66
CA ILE A 14 -5.37 5.23 0.53
C ILE A 14 -6.28 6.41 0.85
N GLU A 15 -6.80 6.52 2.06
CA GLU A 15 -7.55 7.71 2.49
C GLU A 15 -6.68 8.97 2.53
N LEU A 16 -5.39 8.86 2.89
CA LEU A 16 -4.45 9.99 2.79
C LEU A 16 -4.20 10.38 1.33
N VAL A 17 -4.02 9.40 0.44
CA VAL A 17 -3.83 9.64 -1.00
C VAL A 17 -5.04 10.37 -1.60
N LYS A 18 -6.26 9.92 -1.29
CA LYS A 18 -7.51 10.60 -1.73
C LYS A 18 -7.51 12.07 -1.31
N LYS A 19 -7.15 12.36 -0.05
CA LYS A 19 -7.07 13.73 0.48
C LYS A 19 -5.95 14.57 -0.16
N ALA A 20 -4.86 13.92 -0.57
CA ALA A 20 -3.71 14.56 -1.21
C ALA A 20 -3.89 14.79 -2.72
N GLY A 21 -5.02 14.36 -3.30
CA GLY A 21 -5.31 14.53 -4.73
C GLY A 21 -4.76 13.41 -5.63
N GLY A 22 -4.33 12.29 -5.05
CA GLY A 22 -3.99 11.10 -5.83
C GLY A 22 -5.24 10.41 -6.38
N THR A 23 -5.09 9.71 -7.50
CA THR A 23 -6.17 8.98 -8.16
C THR A 23 -6.16 7.53 -7.71
N ILE A 24 -7.26 7.03 -7.12
CA ILE A 24 -7.35 5.63 -6.72
C ILE A 24 -7.65 4.77 -7.95
N ILE A 25 -6.70 3.90 -8.29
CA ILE A 25 -6.78 2.99 -9.44
C ILE A 25 -7.45 1.68 -9.03
N LYS A 26 -7.15 1.21 -7.81
CA LYS A 26 -7.69 -0.02 -7.24
C LYS A 26 -7.91 0.18 -5.75
N GLU A 27 -9.17 0.13 -5.32
CA GLU A 27 -9.53 0.19 -3.90
C GLU A 27 -8.90 -0.98 -3.12
N PRO A 28 -8.63 -0.78 -1.81
CA PRO A 28 -8.09 -1.81 -0.93
C PRO A 28 -8.86 -3.12 -1.00
N GLN A 29 -8.14 -4.23 -1.22
CA GLN A 29 -8.73 -5.55 -1.29
C GLN A 29 -7.72 -6.66 -1.00
N VAL A 30 -8.23 -7.86 -0.73
CA VAL A 30 -7.41 -9.06 -0.56
C VAL A 30 -6.75 -9.42 -1.89
N ALA A 31 -5.45 -9.67 -1.86
CA ALA A 31 -4.68 -10.11 -3.02
C ALA A 31 -4.67 -11.64 -3.13
N PHE A 32 -4.50 -12.16 -4.35
CA PHE A 32 -4.49 -13.61 -4.60
C PHE A 32 -3.40 -14.37 -3.84
N TRP A 33 -2.31 -13.69 -3.47
CA TRP A 33 -1.18 -14.21 -2.70
C TRP A 33 -1.40 -14.15 -1.18
N GLY A 34 -2.61 -13.81 -0.72
CA GLY A 34 -3.02 -13.86 0.68
C GLY A 34 -2.76 -12.60 1.51
N GLY A 35 -2.26 -11.52 0.90
CA GLY A 35 -2.16 -10.21 1.56
C GLY A 35 -3.29 -9.26 1.21
N TYR A 36 -3.06 -7.98 1.43
CA TYR A 36 -4.02 -6.91 1.26
C TYR A 36 -3.35 -5.71 0.60
N HIS A 37 -3.96 -5.17 -0.45
CA HIS A 37 -3.30 -4.15 -1.25
C HIS A 37 -4.27 -3.22 -1.98
N ALA A 38 -3.73 -2.09 -2.44
CA ALA A 38 -4.40 -1.08 -3.25
C ALA A 38 -3.43 -0.47 -4.26
N TYR A 39 -3.95 0.15 -5.31
CA TYR A 39 -3.15 0.95 -6.25
C TYR A 39 -3.70 2.36 -6.38
N PHE A 40 -2.79 3.32 -6.51
CA PHE A 40 -3.11 4.70 -6.83
C PHE A 40 -2.10 5.26 -7.84
N ALA A 41 -2.48 6.34 -8.51
CA ALA A 41 -1.57 7.21 -9.22
C ALA A 41 -1.38 8.50 -8.43
N ASP A 42 -0.13 8.95 -8.27
CA ASP A 42 0.14 10.27 -7.69
C ASP A 42 -0.29 11.41 -8.65
N PRO A 43 -0.25 12.68 -8.23
CA PRO A 43 -0.69 13.80 -9.08
C PRO A 43 0.06 13.93 -10.41
N ASP A 44 1.27 13.39 -10.51
CA ASP A 44 2.08 13.37 -11.73
C ASP A 44 1.77 12.14 -12.61
N GLY A 45 0.92 11.23 -12.14
CA GLY A 45 0.46 10.05 -12.85
C GLY A 45 1.31 8.80 -12.65
N TYR A 46 2.28 8.79 -11.72
CA TYR A 46 3.07 7.60 -11.44
C TYR A 46 2.27 6.61 -10.58
N TYR A 47 2.34 5.34 -10.95
CA TYR A 47 1.59 4.28 -10.29
C TYR A 47 2.34 3.76 -9.07
N TRP A 48 1.61 3.65 -7.97
CA TRP A 48 2.08 3.12 -6.71
C TRP A 48 1.16 2.01 -6.22
N GLU A 49 1.77 0.99 -5.63
CA GLU A 49 1.07 -0.03 -4.84
C GLU A 49 1.29 0.27 -3.36
N VAL A 50 0.24 0.14 -2.56
CA VAL A 50 0.34 0.04 -1.10
C VAL A 50 -0.01 -1.41 -0.74
N ALA A 51 0.89 -2.10 -0.03
CA ALA A 51 0.74 -3.52 0.19
C ALA A 51 1.07 -3.94 1.63
N TRP A 52 0.27 -4.86 2.15
CA TRP A 52 0.53 -5.60 3.37
C TRP A 52 0.54 -7.09 3.07
N GLY A 53 1.47 -7.83 3.67
CA GLY A 53 1.52 -9.29 3.60
C GLY A 53 1.71 -9.91 4.99
N PRO A 54 1.04 -11.04 5.29
CA PRO A 54 1.12 -11.67 6.60
C PRO A 54 2.53 -12.16 6.98
N GLY A 55 3.40 -12.38 5.99
CA GLY A 55 4.79 -12.78 6.19
C GLY A 55 5.82 -11.64 6.07
N PHE A 56 5.38 -10.39 5.87
CA PHE A 56 6.30 -9.27 5.70
C PHE A 56 7.07 -9.01 6.99
N LYS A 57 8.40 -9.00 6.87
CA LYS A 57 9.32 -8.64 7.96
C LYS A 57 10.07 -7.39 7.56
N PHE A 58 10.38 -6.56 8.54
CA PHE A 58 11.07 -5.30 8.31
C PHE A 58 12.38 -5.26 9.08
N ASP A 59 13.36 -4.52 8.55
CA ASP A 59 14.60 -4.22 9.26
C ASP A 59 14.46 -3.02 10.20
N GLU A 60 15.59 -2.66 10.82
CA GLU A 60 15.68 -1.55 11.76
C GLU A 60 15.41 -0.20 11.09
N ASP A 61 15.66 -0.11 9.78
CA ASP A 61 15.38 1.06 8.94
C ASP A 61 13.94 1.06 8.38
N GLY A 62 13.15 0.03 8.68
CA GLY A 62 11.77 -0.12 8.22
C GLY A 62 11.65 -0.57 6.76
N LEU A 63 12.71 -1.11 6.17
CA LEU A 63 12.69 -1.69 4.83
C LEU A 63 12.25 -3.16 4.89
N LEU A 64 11.56 -3.62 3.85
CA LEU A 64 11.12 -5.01 3.74
C LEU A 64 12.33 -5.94 3.61
N LYS A 65 12.41 -6.97 4.47
CA LYS A 65 13.37 -8.07 4.37
C LYS A 65 12.78 -9.22 3.55
N PHE A 66 13.56 -9.71 2.58
CA PHE A 66 13.26 -10.92 1.81
C PHE A 66 13.92 -12.16 2.43
#